data_AF-A0A7S1AW55-F1
#
_entry.id   AF-A0A7S1AW55-F1
#
_cell.length_a   1.000
_cell.length_b   1.000
_cell.length_c   1.000
_cell.angle_alpha   90.00
_cell.angle_beta   90.00
_cell.angle_gamma   90.00
#
_symmetry.space_group_name_H-M   'P 1'
#
loop_
_entity.id
_entity.type
_entity.pdbx_description
1 polymer ?
#
loop_
_entity_poly.entity_id
_entity_poly.type
_entity_poly.pdbx_seq_one_letter_code
_entity_poly.pdbx_strand_id
1 'polypeptide(L)'
;VVLTFSAGLSALDHKQDDFSGIPAGLLSFFKLVVGMLSGEDYDSYRDDPVVLIVVMAFALLVTVFLLSLLVAQLTCAYEAVYSDMVGYARLERVEIIVATLPNVSESKWNKFIANLKLDSKIEFNAGDVGLAGGIQVLEPASLNPTTIDMIKRYGGSTSLENPWPDDDDLGDEDED
;
A
#
# COMPACT_ATOMS: atom_id res chain seq x y z
N VAL A 1 -18.11 -24.42 -11.17
CA VAL A 1 -19.57 -24.16 -11.26
C VAL A 1 -20.07 -24.34 -12.68
N VAL A 2 -19.64 -23.54 -13.66
CA VAL A 2 -20.09 -23.64 -15.07
C VAL A 2 -19.95 -25.05 -15.65
N LEU A 3 -18.78 -25.67 -15.53
CA LEU A 3 -18.53 -27.03 -16.01
C LEU A 3 -19.38 -28.08 -15.29
N THR A 4 -19.59 -27.92 -13.98
CA THR A 4 -20.40 -28.83 -13.16
C THR A 4 -21.87 -28.81 -13.58
N PHE A 5 -22.44 -27.62 -13.76
CA PHE A 5 -23.83 -27.44 -14.20
C PHE A 5 -24.01 -27.89 -15.66
N SER A 6 -23.03 -27.60 -16.53
CA SER A 6 -23.06 -28.05 -17.92
C SER A 6 -22.96 -29.57 -18.06
N ALA A 7 -22.10 -30.23 -17.28
CA ALA A 7 -22.00 -31.69 -17.27
C ALA A 7 -23.26 -32.34 -16.67
N GLY A 8 -23.85 -31.73 -15.64
CA GLY A 8 -25.09 -32.20 -15.03
C GLY A 8 -26.30 -32.13 -15.98
N LEU A 9 -26.45 -31.02 -16.71
CA LEU A 9 -27.50 -30.89 -17.74
C LEU A 9 -27.27 -31.82 -18.93
N SER A 10 -26.03 -31.92 -19.41
CA SER A 10 -25.69 -32.81 -20.53
C SER A 10 -25.92 -34.31 -20.21
N ALA A 11 -26.00 -34.69 -18.93
CA ALA A 11 -26.32 -36.04 -18.50
C ALA A 11 -27.84 -36.26 -18.28
N LEU A 12 -28.64 -35.20 -18.30
CA LEU A 12 -30.09 -35.26 -18.14
C LEU A 12 -30.74 -35.44 -19.53
N ASP A 13 -31.79 -36.26 -19.60
CA ASP A 13 -32.57 -36.40 -20.84
C ASP A 13 -33.46 -35.16 -21.03
N HIS A 14 -33.06 -34.27 -21.93
CA HIS A 14 -33.77 -33.04 -22.28
C HIS A 14 -33.73 -32.82 -23.80
N LYS A 15 -34.70 -32.09 -24.36
CA LYS A 15 -34.79 -31.88 -25.82
C LYS A 15 -34.11 -30.60 -26.33
N GLN A 16 -33.49 -29.84 -25.43
CA GLN A 16 -32.90 -28.55 -25.74
C GLN A 16 -31.53 -28.68 -26.42
N ASP A 17 -31.39 -28.11 -27.62
CA ASP A 17 -30.16 -28.16 -28.43
C ASP A 17 -28.99 -27.39 -27.77
N ASP A 18 -29.29 -26.32 -27.04
CA ASP A 18 -28.31 -25.47 -26.34
C ASP A 18 -27.54 -26.19 -25.23
N PHE A 19 -28.06 -27.33 -24.77
CA PHE A 19 -27.48 -28.15 -23.70
C PHE A 19 -27.16 -29.57 -24.17
N SER A 20 -27.23 -29.84 -25.47
CA SER A 20 -27.02 -31.17 -26.10
C SER A 20 -25.63 -31.79 -25.84
N GLY A 21 -24.68 -31.01 -25.33
CA GLY A 21 -23.38 -31.48 -24.88
C GLY A 21 -22.68 -30.50 -23.95
N ILE A 22 -21.63 -30.97 -23.29
CA ILE A 22 -20.82 -30.16 -22.37
C ILE A 22 -20.29 -28.86 -23.03
N PRO A 23 -19.75 -28.87 -24.27
CA PRO A 23 -19.26 -27.64 -24.88
C PRO A 23 -20.37 -26.62 -25.17
N ALA A 24 -21.54 -27.09 -25.61
CA ALA A 24 -22.70 -26.24 -25.88
C ALA A 24 -23.25 -25.65 -24.57
N GLY A 25 -23.45 -26.48 -23.55
CA GLY A 25 -23.91 -26.04 -22.24
C GLY A 25 -22.96 -25.05 -21.55
N LEU A 26 -21.64 -25.24 -21.68
CA LEU A 26 -20.63 -24.28 -21.20
C LEU A 26 -20.82 -22.90 -21.85
N LEU A 27 -21.04 -22.87 -23.16
CA LEU A 27 -21.22 -21.63 -23.92
C LEU A 27 -22.55 -20.96 -23.56
N SER A 28 -23.63 -21.72 -23.41
CA SER A 28 -24.95 -21.23 -22.99
C SER A 28 -24.92 -20.66 -21.57
N PHE A 29 -24.27 -21.34 -20.63
CA PHE A 29 -24.09 -20.78 -19.29
C PHE A 29 -23.16 -19.57 -19.26
N PHE A 30 -22.12 -19.52 -20.10
CA PHE A 30 -21.28 -18.33 -20.22
C PHE A 30 -22.06 -17.14 -20.76
N LYS A 31 -22.88 -17.33 -21.80
CA LYS A 31 -23.81 -16.30 -22.31
C LYS A 31 -24.73 -15.80 -21.19
N LEU A 32 -25.22 -16.69 -20.34
CA LEU A 32 -26.04 -16.32 -19.18
C LEU A 32 -25.26 -15.44 -18.19
N VAL A 33 -24.02 -15.80 -17.83
CA VAL A 33 -23.19 -14.99 -16.91
C VAL A 33 -22.92 -13.59 -17.46
N VAL A 34 -22.67 -13.47 -18.76
CA VAL A 34 -22.41 -12.18 -19.43
C VAL A 34 -23.70 -11.39 -19.70
N GLY A 35 -24.88 -11.99 -19.49
CA GLY A 35 -26.18 -11.35 -19.75
C GLY A 35 -26.55 -11.29 -21.24
N MET A 36 -26.00 -12.19 -22.06
CA MET A 36 -26.26 -12.28 -23.51
C MET A 36 -27.42 -13.20 -23.88
N LEU A 37 -28.05 -13.85 -22.89
CA LEU A 37 -29.20 -14.71 -23.14
C LEU A 37 -30.45 -13.84 -23.35
N SER A 38 -31.16 -14.05 -24.45
CA SER A 38 -32.35 -13.28 -24.82
C SER A 38 -33.61 -13.82 -24.14
N GLY A 39 -34.69 -13.04 -24.09
CA GLY A 39 -35.97 -13.49 -23.53
C GLY A 39 -36.57 -14.67 -24.29
N GLU A 40 -36.32 -14.78 -25.59
CA GLU A 40 -36.79 -15.87 -26.45
C GLU A 40 -36.15 -17.22 -26.05
N ASP A 41 -34.90 -17.20 -25.60
CA ASP A 41 -34.20 -18.40 -25.13
C ASP A 41 -34.84 -18.94 -23.84
N TYR A 42 -35.28 -18.05 -22.94
CA TYR A 42 -36.00 -18.45 -21.72
C TYR A 42 -37.38 -19.04 -22.01
N ASP A 43 -38.09 -18.51 -23.01
CA ASP A 43 -39.38 -19.06 -23.43
C ASP A 43 -39.23 -20.46 -24.03
N SER A 44 -38.15 -20.74 -24.77
CA SER A 44 -37.82 -22.09 -25.26
C SER A 44 -37.59 -23.10 -24.13
N TYR A 45 -37.03 -22.67 -23.00
CA TYR A 45 -36.78 -23.55 -21.86
C TYR A 45 -38.01 -23.84 -21.00
N ARG A 46 -39.13 -23.16 -21.26
CA ARG A 46 -40.39 -23.36 -20.52
C ARG A 46 -41.00 -24.75 -20.73
N ASP A 47 -40.71 -25.36 -21.88
CA ASP A 47 -41.21 -26.69 -22.23
C ASP A 47 -40.56 -27.81 -21.40
N ASP A 48 -39.36 -27.59 -20.86
CA ASP A 48 -38.64 -28.51 -19.98
C ASP A 48 -38.43 -27.89 -18.58
N PRO A 49 -39.33 -28.10 -17.61
CA PRO A 49 -39.31 -27.40 -16.32
C PRO A 49 -38.04 -27.67 -15.51
N VAL A 50 -37.42 -28.84 -15.69
CA VAL A 50 -36.17 -29.20 -15.00
C VAL A 50 -35.00 -28.34 -15.50
N VAL A 51 -34.90 -28.12 -16.82
CA VAL A 51 -33.84 -27.28 -17.40
C VAL A 51 -33.99 -25.85 -16.90
N LEU A 52 -35.20 -25.31 -16.92
CA LEU A 52 -35.48 -23.96 -16.43
C LEU A 52 -35.09 -23.77 -14.96
N ILE A 53 -35.41 -24.74 -14.08
CA ILE A 53 -35.02 -24.69 -12.67
C ILE A 53 -33.50 -24.66 -12.52
N VAL A 54 -32.77 -25.49 -13.26
CA VAL A 54 -31.30 -25.54 -13.19
C VAL A 54 -30.68 -24.23 -13.70
N VAL A 55 -31.19 -23.68 -14.80
CA VAL A 55 -30.75 -22.40 -15.37
C VAL A 55 -30.99 -21.25 -14.38
N MET A 56 -32.16 -21.20 -13.76
CA MET A 56 -32.49 -20.19 -12.74
C MET A 56 -31.65 -20.33 -11.47
N ALA A 57 -31.43 -21.56 -10.99
CA ALA A 57 -30.57 -21.82 -9.84
C ALA A 57 -29.11 -21.41 -10.13
N PHE A 58 -28.62 -21.69 -11.34
CA PHE A 58 -27.31 -21.24 -11.79
C PHE A 58 -27.22 -19.71 -11.84
N ALA A 59 -28.24 -19.04 -12.39
CA ALA A 59 -28.30 -17.58 -12.44
C ALA A 59 -28.22 -16.98 -11.03
N LEU A 60 -29.09 -17.41 -10.11
CA LEU A 60 -29.09 -16.92 -8.73
C LEU A 60 -27.73 -17.17 -8.04
N LEU A 61 -27.16 -18.36 -8.19
CA LEU A 61 -25.87 -18.68 -7.58
C LEU A 61 -24.73 -17.82 -8.15
N VAL A 62 -24.63 -17.69 -9.47
CA VAL A 62 -23.47 -17.04 -10.09
C VAL A 62 -23.62 -15.53 -10.13
N THR A 63 -24.76 -15.00 -10.60
CA THR A 63 -24.92 -13.56 -10.80
C THR A 63 -25.26 -12.83 -9.52
N VAL A 64 -26.11 -13.40 -8.65
CA VAL A 64 -26.52 -12.74 -7.41
C VAL A 64 -25.54 -13.03 -6.28
N PHE A 65 -25.07 -14.26 -6.14
CA PHE A 65 -24.20 -14.60 -5.01
C PHE A 65 -22.70 -14.47 -5.34
N LEU A 66 -22.19 -15.20 -6.33
CA LEU A 66 -20.75 -15.25 -6.59
C LEU A 66 -20.19 -13.93 -7.14
N LEU A 67 -20.88 -13.25 -8.06
CA LEU A 67 -20.43 -11.94 -8.55
C LEU A 67 -20.47 -10.88 -7.44
N SER A 68 -21.51 -10.87 -6.60
CA SER A 68 -21.57 -9.93 -5.48
C SER A 68 -20.49 -10.21 -4.42
N LEU A 69 -20.19 -11.48 -4.14
CA LEU A 69 -19.05 -11.83 -3.29
C LEU A 69 -17.72 -11.44 -3.92
N LEU A 70 -17.55 -11.65 -5.22
CA LEU A 70 -16.33 -11.24 -5.93
C LEU A 70 -16.11 -9.72 -5.83
N VAL A 71 -17.17 -8.94 -6.02
CA VAL A 71 -17.12 -7.47 -5.87
C VAL A 71 -16.72 -7.11 -4.43
N ALA A 72 -17.35 -7.72 -3.42
CA ALA A 72 -17.02 -7.47 -2.02
C ALA A 72 -15.56 -7.82 -1.69
N GLN A 73 -15.09 -8.99 -2.14
CA GLN A 73 -13.70 -9.43 -1.97
C GLN A 73 -12.72 -8.49 -2.66
N LEU A 74 -13.05 -8.05 -3.88
CA LEU A 74 -12.22 -7.11 -4.63
C LEU A 74 -12.14 -5.76 -3.93
N THR A 75 -13.24 -5.25 -3.39
CA THR A 75 -13.26 -4.01 -2.62
C THR A 75 -12.42 -4.12 -1.35
N CYS A 76 -12.59 -5.18 -0.56
CA CYS A 76 -11.80 -5.39 0.66
C CYS A 76 -10.30 -5.53 0.35
N ALA A 77 -9.94 -6.28 -0.69
CA ALA A 77 -8.55 -6.43 -1.11
C ALA A 77 -7.96 -5.11 -1.63
N TYR A 78 -8.76 -4.34 -2.38
CA TYR A 78 -8.35 -3.02 -2.86
C TYR A 78 -8.10 -2.06 -1.69
N GLU A 79 -8.98 -2.00 -0.71
CA GLU A 79 -8.82 -1.13 0.46
C GLU A 79 -7.56 -1.48 1.28
N ALA A 80 -7.31 -2.78 1.50
CA ALA A 80 -6.10 -3.24 2.19
C ALA A 80 -4.80 -2.90 1.45
N VAL A 81 -4.80 -2.93 0.13
CA VAL A 81 -3.62 -2.51 -0.67
C VAL A 81 -3.53 -0.99 -0.75
N TYR A 82 -4.67 -0.30 -0.80
CA TYR A 82 -4.72 1.15 -0.93
C TYR A 82 -4.16 1.87 0.30
N SER A 83 -4.43 1.36 1.51
CA SER A 83 -3.88 1.93 2.75
C SER A 83 -2.35 2.01 2.74
N ASP A 84 -1.71 1.00 2.15
CA ASP A 84 -0.25 0.87 2.14
C ASP A 84 0.39 1.20 0.78
N MET A 85 -0.39 1.69 -0.19
CA MET A 85 0.07 1.95 -1.56
C MET A 85 1.29 2.88 -1.61
N VAL A 86 1.31 3.92 -0.76
CA VAL A 86 2.44 4.85 -0.67
C VAL A 86 3.69 4.15 -0.09
N GLY A 87 3.50 3.24 0.86
CA GLY A 87 4.57 2.42 1.44
C GLY A 87 5.20 1.51 0.38
N TYR A 88 4.37 0.80 -0.38
CA TYR A 88 4.83 -0.06 -1.47
C TYR A 88 5.57 0.72 -2.56
N ALA A 89 5.05 1.88 -2.98
CA ALA A 89 5.72 2.73 -3.96
C ALA A 89 7.09 3.25 -3.47
N ARG A 90 7.21 3.56 -2.17
CA ARG A 90 8.50 3.94 -1.57
C ARG A 90 9.47 2.77 -1.52
N LEU A 91 8.99 1.57 -1.16
CA LEU A 91 9.79 0.36 -1.11
C LEU A 91 10.36 0.00 -2.49
N GLU A 92 9.50 0.00 -3.52
CA GLU A 92 9.88 -0.27 -4.91
C GLU A 92 10.94 0.74 -5.41
N ARG A 93 10.77 2.02 -5.06
CA ARG A 93 11.77 3.05 -5.38
C ARG A 93 13.11 2.77 -4.69
N VAL A 94 13.10 2.37 -3.41
CA VAL A 94 14.33 2.03 -2.68
C VAL A 94 15.00 0.81 -3.28
N GLU A 95 14.24 -0.22 -3.66
CA GLU A 95 14.76 -1.41 -4.34
C GLU A 95 15.52 -1.03 -5.61
N ILE A 96 14.93 -0.18 -6.47
CA ILE A 96 15.59 0.31 -7.69
C ILE A 96 16.86 1.09 -7.36
N ILE A 97 16.85 1.97 -6.35
CA ILE A 97 18.03 2.74 -5.95
C ILE A 97 19.15 1.81 -5.47
N VAL A 98 18.84 0.83 -4.62
CA VAL A 98 19.83 -0.12 -4.09
C VAL A 98 20.35 -1.03 -5.19
N ALA A 99 19.50 -1.49 -6.10
CA ALA A 99 19.90 -2.30 -7.25
C ALA A 99 20.79 -1.53 -8.24
N THR A 100 20.61 -0.21 -8.35
CA THR A 100 21.41 0.64 -9.24
C THR A 100 22.68 1.18 -8.58
N LEU A 101 22.80 1.14 -7.26
CA LEU A 101 23.94 1.66 -6.51
C LEU A 101 25.30 1.06 -6.92
N PRO A 102 25.43 -0.27 -7.18
CA PRO A 102 26.70 -0.86 -7.63
C PRO A 102 27.17 -0.35 -8.99
N ASN A 103 26.28 0.23 -9.80
CA ASN A 103 26.65 0.79 -11.12
C ASN A 103 27.30 2.18 -11.01
N VAL A 104 27.36 2.76 -9.81
CA VAL A 104 28.00 4.06 -9.58
C VAL A 104 29.51 3.85 -9.46
N SER A 105 30.29 4.65 -10.20
CA SER A 105 31.75 4.60 -10.09
C SER A 105 32.22 5.08 -8.72
N GLU A 106 33.28 4.45 -8.19
CA GLU A 106 33.83 4.76 -6.87
C GLU A 106 34.20 6.25 -6.70
N SER A 107 34.73 6.88 -7.75
CA SER A 107 35.03 8.31 -7.75
C SER A 107 33.79 9.20 -7.52
N LYS A 108 32.65 8.86 -8.15
CA LYS A 108 31.39 9.60 -7.96
C LYS A 108 30.81 9.34 -6.57
N TRP A 109 30.90 8.11 -6.09
CA TRP A 109 30.45 7.74 -4.75
C TRP A 109 31.24 8.49 -3.67
N ASN A 110 32.57 8.47 -3.75
CA ASN A 110 33.43 9.18 -2.80
C ASN A 110 33.20 10.69 -2.83
N LYS A 111 32.98 11.28 -4.01
CA LYS A 111 32.61 12.70 -4.14
C LYS A 111 31.25 12.99 -3.50
N PHE A 112 30.28 12.10 -3.64
CA PHE A 112 28.98 12.22 -3.00
C PHE A 112 29.11 12.20 -1.47
N ILE A 113 29.83 11.22 -0.91
CA ILE A 113 30.08 11.13 0.54
C ILE A 113 30.81 12.37 1.06
N ALA A 114 31.85 12.83 0.36
CA ALA A 114 32.58 14.05 0.74
C ALA A 114 31.69 15.31 0.72
N ASN A 115 30.73 15.39 -0.21
CA ASN A 115 29.80 16.51 -0.30
C ASN A 115 28.79 16.56 0.85
N LEU A 116 28.50 15.42 1.51
CA LEU A 116 27.61 15.40 2.67
C LEU A 116 28.24 16.09 3.90
N LYS A 117 29.57 16.27 3.91
CA LYS A 117 30.32 16.94 4.99
C LYS A 117 30.00 16.37 6.39
N LEU A 118 29.74 15.07 6.47
CA LEU A 118 29.39 14.40 7.72
C LEU A 118 30.50 14.50 8.77
N ASP A 119 31.76 14.62 8.34
CA ASP A 119 32.90 14.80 9.24
C ASP A 119 33.01 16.23 9.81
N SER A 120 32.35 17.20 9.18
CA SER A 120 32.40 18.60 9.64
C SER A 120 31.46 18.81 10.82
N LYS A 121 31.94 19.55 11.82
CA LYS A 121 31.11 19.99 12.94
C LYS A 121 30.09 21.00 12.43
N ILE A 122 28.83 20.80 12.79
CA ILE A 122 27.73 21.68 12.38
C ILE A 122 27.67 22.83 13.36
N GLU A 123 27.54 24.05 12.86
CA GLU A 123 27.32 25.21 13.72
C GLU A 123 25.83 25.35 14.06
N PHE A 124 25.52 25.50 15.34
CA PHE A 124 24.15 25.78 15.78
C PHE A 124 23.79 27.25 15.60
N ASN A 125 24.75 28.14 15.90
CA ASN A 125 24.68 29.59 15.73
C ASN A 125 26.09 30.14 15.45
N ALA A 126 26.19 31.41 15.03
CA ALA A 126 27.48 32.06 14.79
C ALA A 126 28.36 32.00 16.05
N GLY A 127 29.43 31.20 16.01
CA GLY A 127 30.36 30.99 17.12
C GLY A 127 30.10 29.76 18.00
N ASP A 128 29.04 28.98 17.74
CA ASP A 128 28.71 27.77 18.50
C ASP A 128 28.97 26.51 17.67
N VAL A 129 29.95 25.72 18.10
CA VAL A 129 30.42 24.54 17.40
C VAL A 129 29.68 23.30 17.91
N GLY A 130 28.78 22.78 17.08
CA GLY A 130 28.00 21.59 17.37
C GLY A 130 28.68 20.27 16.98
N LEU A 131 27.85 19.21 16.97
CA LEU A 131 28.27 17.84 16.73
C LEU A 131 28.56 17.59 15.23
N ALA A 132 29.47 16.67 14.95
CA ALA A 132 29.67 16.13 13.60
C ALA A 132 28.62 15.04 13.27
N GLY A 133 28.39 14.77 11.99
CA GLY A 133 27.54 13.67 11.51
C GLY A 133 26.07 14.03 11.26
N GLY A 134 25.66 15.28 11.46
CA GLY A 134 24.30 15.74 11.18
C GLY A 134 24.17 16.46 9.83
N ILE A 135 22.94 16.87 9.51
CA ILE A 135 22.61 17.74 8.38
C ILE A 135 21.91 18.97 8.96
N GLN A 136 22.46 20.16 8.71
CA GLN A 136 21.82 21.42 9.14
C GLN A 136 20.57 21.67 8.29
N VAL A 137 19.43 21.85 8.95
CA VAL A 137 18.15 22.17 8.31
C VAL A 137 17.65 23.49 8.88
N LEU A 138 17.29 24.43 8.00
CA LEU A 138 16.63 25.66 8.40
C LEU A 138 15.13 25.37 8.59
N GLU A 139 14.65 25.48 9.82
CA GLU A 139 13.23 25.38 10.14
C GLU A 139 12.63 26.74 10.53
N PRO A 140 11.35 27.01 10.21
CA PRO A 140 10.67 28.20 10.69
C PRO A 140 10.52 28.16 12.21
N ALA A 141 10.86 29.25 12.90
CA ALA A 141 10.72 29.36 14.36
C ALA A 141 9.28 29.14 14.87
N SER A 142 8.27 29.30 14.00
CA SER A 142 6.86 29.05 14.33
C SER A 142 6.45 27.59 14.34
N LEU A 143 7.27 26.68 13.80
CA LEU A 143 6.93 25.26 13.66
C LEU A 143 7.05 24.51 15.00
N ASN A 144 8.06 24.89 15.80
CA ASN A 144 8.37 24.30 17.11
C ASN A 144 8.67 25.43 18.12
N PRO A 145 7.66 26.20 18.57
CA PRO A 145 7.88 27.30 19.49
C PRO A 145 8.30 26.78 20.87
N THR A 146 9.59 26.85 21.18
CA THR A 146 10.14 26.61 22.52
C THR A 146 10.16 27.95 23.28
N THR A 147 9.31 28.07 24.30
CA THR A 147 9.30 29.22 25.22
C THR A 147 10.43 29.17 26.25
N ILE A 148 11.11 28.03 26.37
CA ILE A 148 12.21 27.79 27.30
C ILE A 148 13.42 27.41 26.45
N ASP A 149 14.55 28.10 26.62
CA ASP A 149 15.80 27.71 25.95
C ASP A 149 16.23 26.35 26.48
N MET A 150 16.23 25.34 25.60
CA MET A 150 16.68 23.98 25.96
C MET A 150 18.21 23.89 26.04
N ILE A 151 18.93 24.89 25.53
CA ILE A 151 20.40 24.91 25.51
C ILE A 151 20.88 25.72 26.71
N LYS A 152 21.30 25.04 27.77
CA LYS A 152 22.03 25.69 28.87
C LYS A 152 23.40 26.13 28.35
N ARG A 153 23.63 27.44 28.24
CA ARG A 153 24.91 28.01 27.81
C ARG A 153 25.72 28.36 29.05
N TYR A 154 26.92 27.82 29.18
CA TYR A 154 27.81 28.23 30.24
C TYR A 154 29.08 28.84 29.65
N GLY A 155 29.52 29.95 30.24
CA GLY A 155 30.76 30.62 29.84
C GLY A 155 31.97 29.91 30.42
N GLY A 156 32.97 29.60 29.59
CA GLY A 156 34.22 29.00 30.05
C GLY A 156 34.96 28.18 29.00
N SER A 157 36.13 27.68 29.37
CA SER A 157 36.88 26.68 28.60
C SER A 157 36.30 25.30 28.85
N THR A 158 36.10 24.48 27.79
CA THR A 158 35.66 23.07 27.89
C THR A 158 36.77 22.12 28.38
N SER A 159 37.73 22.64 29.16
CA SER A 159 38.86 21.88 29.70
C SER A 159 38.42 21.00 30.86
N LEU A 160 38.96 19.79 30.95
CA LEU A 160 38.71 18.83 32.05
C LEU A 160 38.96 19.42 33.46
N GLU A 161 39.80 20.45 33.55
CA GLU A 161 40.12 21.17 34.79
C GLU A 161 38.98 22.06 35.29
N ASN A 162 37.99 22.35 34.44
CA ASN A 162 36.85 23.21 34.77
C ASN A 162 35.54 22.54 34.32
N PRO A 163 35.08 21.49 35.04
CA PRO A 163 33.86 20.78 34.70
C PRO A 163 32.63 21.68 34.83
N TRP A 164 31.56 21.33 34.11
CA TRP A 164 30.27 22.02 34.22
C TRP A 164 29.75 21.92 35.65
N PRO A 165 29.05 22.94 36.18
CA PRO A 165 28.41 22.88 37.48
C PRO A 165 27.40 21.73 37.54
N ASP A 166 27.28 21.08 38.71
CA ASP A 166 26.23 20.09 38.94
C ASP A 166 24.85 20.75 38.89
N ASP A 167 23.85 20.06 38.31
CA ASP A 167 22.51 20.61 38.05
C ASP A 167 21.75 21.10 39.31
N ASP A 168 22.24 20.75 40.50
CA ASP A 168 21.64 21.08 41.80
C ASP A 168 22.04 22.46 42.36
N ASP A 169 23.03 23.15 41.77
CA ASP A 169 23.59 24.42 42.28
C ASP A 169 23.08 25.67 41.53
N LEU A 170 22.10 25.50 40.65
CA LEU A 170 21.40 26.59 39.96
C LEU A 170 20.30 27.15 40.87
N GLY A 171 20.70 27.98 41.83
CA GLY A 171 19.78 28.84 42.57
C GLY A 171 18.95 29.69 41.60
N ASP A 172 17.66 29.82 41.92
CA ASP A 172 16.68 30.68 41.25
C ASP A 172 17.18 32.15 41.18
N GLU A 173 18.02 32.48 40.21
CA GLU A 173 18.36 33.86 39.84
C GLU A 173 17.65 34.24 38.54
N ASP A 174 16.32 34.25 38.56
CA ASP A 174 15.47 34.90 37.55
C ASP A 174 14.28 35.60 38.26
N GLU A 175 14.57 36.54 39.16
CA GLU A 175 13.67 37.64 39.52
C GLU A 175 14.37 38.97 39.18
N ASP A 176 14.15 39.50 37.96
CA ASP A 176 14.05 40.93 37.62
C ASP A 176 13.61 41.17 36.15
#